data_AF-A0A1M4ZBD2-F1
#
_entry.id   AF-A0A1M4ZBD2-F1
#
_cell.length_a   1.000
_cell.length_b   1.000
_cell.length_c   1.000
_cell.angle_alpha   90.00
_cell.angle_beta   90.00
_cell.angle_gamma   90.00
#
_symmetry.space_group_name_H-M   'P 1'
#
loop_
_entity.id
_entity.type
_entity.pdbx_description
1 polymer ?
#
loop_
_entity_poly.entity_id
_entity_poly.type
_entity_poly.pdbx_seq_one_letter_code
_entity_poly.pdbx_strand_id
1 'polypeptide(L)'
;MALPARVYLTLHETSARWGCNIADIAGWADAGRFRILTGITAVRCGDEVIAGKVTLSPMELMPLFRRENGGEKLGHGSGGMELLRAA
;
A
#
# COMPACT_ATOMS: atom_id res chain seq x y z
N MET A 1 26.15 -14.44 -7.72
CA MET A 1 25.45 -14.48 -6.40
C MET A 1 23.98 -14.18 -6.65
N ALA A 2 23.05 -15.07 -6.28
CA ALA A 2 21.61 -14.78 -6.39
C ALA A 2 21.18 -13.86 -5.24
N LEU A 3 20.40 -12.83 -5.54
CA LEU A 3 19.83 -11.95 -4.53
C LEU A 3 18.73 -12.70 -3.74
N PRO A 4 18.51 -12.37 -2.46
CA PRO A 4 17.38 -12.88 -1.70
C PRO A 4 16.05 -12.58 -2.41
N ALA A 5 15.07 -13.47 -2.24
CA ALA A 5 13.75 -13.29 -2.82
C ALA A 5 13.08 -12.00 -2.31
N ARG A 6 12.42 -11.27 -3.21
CA ARG A 6 11.67 -10.06 -2.85
C ARG A 6 10.50 -10.42 -1.92
N VAL A 7 10.46 -9.79 -0.76
CA VAL A 7 9.47 -10.08 0.32
C VAL A 7 8.23 -9.18 0.31
N TYR A 8 8.27 -8.06 -0.42
CA TYR A 8 7.16 -7.13 -0.55
C TYR A 8 6.83 -6.90 -2.01
N LEU A 9 5.55 -6.88 -2.34
CA LEU A 9 5.05 -6.60 -3.69
C LEU A 9 4.12 -5.41 -3.63
N THR A 10 4.06 -4.62 -4.69
CA THR A 10 3.04 -3.58 -4.76
C THR A 10 1.65 -4.18 -4.89
N LEU A 11 0.58 -3.45 -4.54
CA LEU A 11 -0.79 -3.89 -4.81
C LEU A 11 -1.02 -4.15 -6.30
N HIS A 12 -0.49 -3.29 -7.17
CA HIS A 12 -0.55 -3.47 -8.63
C HIS A 12 0.21 -4.72 -9.10
N GLU A 13 1.42 -4.96 -8.60
CA GLU A 13 2.20 -6.16 -8.94
C GLU A 13 1.47 -7.44 -8.50
N THR A 14 0.88 -7.41 -7.31
CA THR A 14 0.12 -8.55 -6.77
C THR A 14 -1.14 -8.80 -7.60
N SER A 15 -1.91 -7.75 -7.88
CA SER A 15 -3.11 -7.81 -8.72
C SER A 15 -2.80 -8.41 -10.09
N ALA A 16 -1.72 -7.95 -10.75
CA ALA A 16 -1.30 -8.48 -12.04
C ALA A 16 -0.85 -9.95 -11.97
N ARG A 17 -0.14 -10.36 -10.91
CA ARG A 17 0.32 -11.75 -10.73
C ARG A 17 -0.82 -12.72 -10.42
N TRP A 18 -1.83 -12.28 -9.68
CA TRP A 18 -2.96 -13.12 -9.25
C TRP A 18 -4.17 -13.01 -10.18
N GLY A 19 -4.19 -12.06 -11.10
CA GLY A 19 -5.31 -11.84 -12.01
C GLY A 19 -6.58 -11.38 -11.31
N CYS A 20 -6.46 -10.63 -10.21
CA CYS A 20 -7.57 -10.12 -9.41
C CYS A 20 -7.58 -8.58 -9.37
N ASN A 21 -8.69 -7.99 -8.96
CA ASN A 21 -8.77 -6.54 -8.75
C ASN A 21 -8.08 -6.17 -7.42
N ILE A 22 -7.51 -4.97 -7.32
CA ILE A 22 -6.96 -4.43 -6.07
C ILE A 22 -8.04 -4.39 -4.98
N ALA A 23 -9.31 -4.17 -5.34
CA ALA A 23 -10.43 -4.23 -4.42
C ALA A 23 -10.58 -5.62 -3.77
N ASP A 24 -10.29 -6.72 -4.49
CA ASP A 24 -10.32 -8.06 -3.92
C ASP A 24 -9.21 -8.25 -2.89
N ILE A 25 -8.00 -7.77 -3.21
CA ILE A 25 -6.84 -7.80 -2.31
C ILE A 25 -7.14 -7.00 -1.03
N ALA A 26 -7.76 -5.84 -1.17
CA ALA A 26 -8.18 -5.01 -0.05
C ALA A 26 -9.23 -5.71 0.82
N GLY A 27 -10.23 -6.35 0.23
CA GLY A 27 -11.21 -7.16 0.96
C GLY A 27 -10.58 -8.33 1.71
N TRP A 28 -9.59 -8.99 1.12
CA TRP A 28 -8.85 -10.06 1.82
C TRP A 28 -7.97 -9.52 2.95
N ALA A 29 -7.39 -8.33 2.80
CA ALA A 29 -6.65 -7.67 3.85
C ALA A 29 -7.57 -7.27 5.03
N ASP A 30 -8.79 -6.82 4.75
CA ASP A 30 -9.82 -6.54 5.77
C ASP A 30 -10.18 -7.82 6.55
N ALA A 31 -10.36 -8.93 5.82
CA ALA A 31 -10.55 -10.26 6.40
C ALA A 31 -9.31 -10.85 7.09
N GLY A 32 -8.22 -10.08 7.25
CA GLY A 32 -7.02 -10.46 7.97
C GLY A 32 -6.09 -11.44 7.24
N ARG A 33 -6.30 -11.68 5.94
CA ARG A 33 -5.45 -12.59 5.14
C ARG A 33 -4.08 -12.01 4.84
N PHE A 34 -4.01 -10.68 4.71
CA PHE A 34 -2.78 -9.96 4.38
C PHE A 34 -2.71 -8.64 5.14
N ARG A 35 -1.50 -8.06 5.17
CA ARG A 35 -1.31 -6.68 5.63
C ARG A 35 -0.85 -5.81 4.48
N ILE A 36 -1.53 -4.68 4.31
CA ILE A 36 -1.10 -3.62 3.40
C ILE A 36 -0.26 -2.64 4.20
N LEU A 37 0.94 -2.37 3.72
CA LEU A 37 1.93 -1.58 4.42
C LEU A 37 2.33 -0.39 3.55
N THR A 38 2.59 0.74 4.18
CA THR A 38 3.28 1.85 3.53
C THR A 38 4.41 2.36 4.40
N GLY A 39 5.41 2.95 3.75
CA GLY A 39 6.46 3.70 4.42
C GLY A 39 6.02 5.16 4.55
N ILE A 40 6.04 5.68 5.77
CA ILE A 40 5.89 7.11 6.01
C ILE A 40 7.24 7.72 6.35
N THR A 41 7.45 8.94 5.85
CA THR A 41 8.51 9.82 6.36
C THR A 41 8.20 10.20 7.80
N ALA A 42 9.21 10.68 8.53
CA ALA A 42 8.98 11.11 9.91
C ALA A 42 7.94 12.25 9.96
N VAL A 43 6.86 12.03 10.71
CA VAL A 43 5.79 12.99 10.98
C VAL A 43 5.74 13.21 12.48
N ARG A 44 5.67 14.48 12.91
CA ARG A 44 5.51 14.81 14.33
C ARG A 44 4.02 14.92 14.68
N CYS A 45 3.57 14.10 15.62
CA CYS A 45 2.23 14.09 16.16
C CYS A 45 2.29 14.55 17.62
N GLY A 46 2.07 15.85 17.84
CA GLY A 46 2.27 16.45 19.16
C GLY A 46 3.75 16.36 19.59
N ASP A 47 4.01 15.62 20.68
CA ASP A 47 5.38 15.39 21.15
C ASP A 47 6.04 14.13 20.54
N GLU A 48 5.26 13.30 19.85
CA GLU A 48 5.73 12.03 19.29
C GLU A 48 6.19 12.19 17.84
N VAL A 49 7.26 11.48 17.45
CA VAL A 49 7.69 11.39 16.05
C VAL A 49 7.41 9.98 15.54
N ILE A 50 6.53 9.87 14.56
CA ILE A 50 6.13 8.61 13.93
C ILE A 50 6.83 8.52 12.58
N ALA A 51 7.58 7.44 12.34
CA ALA A 51 8.30 7.21 11.09
C ALA A 51 8.36 5.71 10.76
N GLY A 52 8.56 5.39 9.48
CA GLY A 52 8.83 4.02 9.05
C GLY A 52 7.58 3.28 8.55
N LYS A 53 7.48 1.99 8.85
CA LYS A 53 6.47 1.12 8.27
C LYS A 53 5.17 1.15 9.06
N VAL A 54 4.09 1.59 8.42
CA VAL A 54 2.75 1.60 8.99
C VAL A 54 1.84 0.61 8.27
N THR A 55 0.89 0.06 9.00
CA THR A 55 -0.16 -0.79 8.41
C THR A 55 -1.34 0.09 8.03
N LEU A 56 -1.79 -0.04 6.79
CA LEU A 56 -2.95 0.69 6.29
C LEU A 56 -4.21 -0.15 6.46
N SER A 57 -5.30 0.51 6.85
CA SER A 57 -6.63 -0.07 6.73
C SER A 57 -7.05 -0.09 5.26
N PRO A 58 -7.68 -1.17 4.76
CA PRO A 58 -8.21 -1.23 3.40
C PRO A 58 -9.18 -0.10 3.07
N MET A 59 -9.90 0.43 4.07
CA MET A 59 -10.81 1.56 3.92
C MET A 59 -10.09 2.85 3.47
N GLU A 60 -8.83 3.04 3.87
CA GLU A 60 -8.02 4.20 3.48
C GLU A 60 -7.65 4.17 1.98
N LEU A 61 -7.75 3.00 1.35
CA LEU A 61 -7.38 2.78 -0.05
C LEU A 61 -8.60 2.86 -0.98
N MET A 62 -9.80 3.07 -0.45
CA MET A 62 -11.02 3.23 -1.25
C MET A 62 -10.91 4.24 -2.40
N PRO A 63 -10.23 5.40 -2.23
CA PRO A 63 -10.02 6.33 -3.33
C PRO A 63 -9.24 5.71 -4.51
N LEU A 64 -8.34 4.77 -4.25
CA LEU A 64 -7.51 4.09 -5.26
C LEU A 64 -8.30 3.03 -6.04
N PHE A 65 -9.35 2.45 -5.45
CA PHE A 65 -10.22 1.50 -6.14
C PHE A 65 -11.10 2.18 -7.20
N ARG A 66 -11.32 3.50 -7.06
CA ARG A 66 -12.02 4.29 -8.06
C ARG A 66 -11.05 4.60 -9.18
N ARG A 67 -11.12 3.83 -10.26
CA ARG A 67 -10.41 4.07 -11.53
C ARG A 67 -10.34 5.58 -11.83
N GLU A 68 -9.12 6.11 -11.87
CA GLU A 68 -8.85 7.48 -12.27
C GLU A 68 -9.28 7.68 -13.73
N ASN A 69 -10.37 8.42 -13.92
CA ASN A 69 -10.76 8.95 -15.22
C ASN A 69 -10.50 10.47 -15.16
N GLY A 70 -9.26 10.90 -15.32
CA GLY A 70 -8.93 12.32 -15.48
C GLY A 70 -8.31 12.96 -14.24
N GLY A 71 -7.09 13.49 -14.44
CA GLY A 71 -6.21 13.89 -13.36
C GLY A 71 -6.36 15.32 -12.86
N GLU A 72 -5.74 15.55 -11.71
CA GLU A 72 -5.20 16.83 -11.31
C GLU A 72 -4.03 16.57 -10.35
N LYS A 73 -2.83 16.98 -10.77
CA LYS A 73 -1.64 16.94 -9.94
C LYS A 73 -1.78 17.97 -8.82
N LEU A 74 -2.10 17.51 -7.62
CA LEU A 74 -1.82 18.28 -6.41
C LEU A 74 -0.42 17.91 -5.90
N GLY A 75 0.38 18.95 -5.70
CA GLY A 75 1.83 18.87 -5.57
C GLY A 75 2.35 18.25 -4.28
N HIS A 76 3.61 17.80 -4.41
CA HIS A 76 4.64 17.59 -3.40
C HIS A 76 4.42 16.53 -2.29
N GLY A 77 5.11 15.40 -2.49
CA GLY A 77 5.92 14.79 -1.43
C GLY A 77 5.38 13.53 -0.78
N SER A 78 5.40 12.40 -1.51
CA SER A 78 5.91 11.09 -1.06
C SER A 78 5.35 10.01 -1.99
N GLY A 79 6.18 9.49 -2.89
CA GLY A 79 5.86 8.29 -3.67
C GLY A 79 5.89 7.07 -2.75
N GLY A 80 4.79 6.80 -2.06
CA GLY A 80 4.66 5.68 -1.13
C GLY A 80 4.27 4.40 -1.87
N MET A 81 5.23 3.51 -2.09
CA MET A 81 4.98 2.14 -2.57
C MET A 81 4.03 1.39 -1.62
N GLU A 82 2.85 1.02 -2.09
CA GLU A 82 1.87 0.20 -1.36
C GLU A 82 2.32 -1.26 -1.30
N LEU A 83 2.98 -1.66 -0.21
CA LEU A 83 3.63 -2.96 -0.08
C LEU A 83 2.71 -3.96 0.61
N LEU A 84 2.22 -4.95 -0.14
CA LEU A 84 1.56 -6.13 0.40
C LEU A 84 2.61 -7.11 0.96
N ARG A 85 2.35 -7.64 2.15
CA ARG A 85 3.08 -8.79 2.69
C ARG A 85 2.22 -10.05 2.53
N ALA A 86 2.65 -10.97 1.67
CA ALA A 86 2.07 -12.31 1.62
C ALA A 86 2.38 -13.04 2.93
N ALA A 87 1.33 -13.59 3.56
CA ALA A 87 1.44 -14.46 4.72
C ALA A 87 1.92 -15.86 4.33
#